data_AF-A0A8S3IU91-F1
#
_entry.id   AF-A0A8S3IU91-F1
#
_cell.length_a   1.000
_cell.length_b   1.000
_cell.length_c   1.000
_cell.angle_alpha   90.00
_cell.angle_beta   90.00
_cell.angle_gamma   90.00
#
_symmetry.space_group_name_H-M   'P 1'
#
loop_
_entity.id
_entity.type
_entity.pdbx_description
1 polymer ?
#
loop_
_entity_poly.entity_id
_entity_poly.type
_entity_poly.pdbx_seq_one_letter_code
_entity_poly.pdbx_strand_id
1 'polypeptide(L)'
;QIYLSKICFMTFDNATVTFDPSYPNASVLICPSSCYTMRYISNQEEYPIFGNETYSGNSLVCKSAMHDGRLAPWNGENSPVLIQNNSSKSSIFVSTLRNGILSAKSTSLSLNIYRFVNNRINETSIYDIAIEQRAFLYKKDEPS
;
A
#
# COMPACT_ATOMS: atom_id res chain seq x y z
N GLN A 1 6.65 -5.50 20.95
CA GLN A 1 7.39 -5.97 19.77
C GLN A 1 6.58 -6.85 18.81
N ILE A 2 5.42 -7.41 19.20
CA ILE A 2 4.59 -8.34 18.38
C ILE A 2 3.66 -7.62 17.37
N TYR A 3 3.40 -6.32 17.53
CA TYR A 3 2.43 -5.58 16.70
C TYR A 3 2.97 -5.12 15.33
N LEU A 4 4.29 -4.90 15.20
CA LEU A 4 4.89 -4.34 13.97
C LEU A 4 5.00 -5.38 12.84
N SER A 5 5.12 -6.67 13.15
CA SER A 5 5.17 -7.73 12.13
C SER A 5 3.81 -7.94 11.45
N LYS A 6 2.69 -7.74 12.16
CA LYS A 6 1.34 -7.92 11.60
C LYS A 6 1.04 -6.95 10.46
N ILE A 7 1.58 -5.74 10.51
CA ILE A 7 1.36 -4.72 9.47
C ILE A 7 1.91 -5.16 8.12
N CYS A 8 3.07 -5.85 8.11
CA CYS A 8 3.67 -6.33 6.88
C CYS A 8 2.82 -7.39 6.16
N PHE A 9 1.89 -8.03 6.87
CA PHE A 9 0.97 -9.04 6.32
C PHE A 9 -0.45 -8.50 6.09
N MET A 10 -0.67 -7.19 6.24
CA MET A 10 -1.99 -6.62 6.01
C MET A 10 -2.36 -6.64 4.53
N THR A 11 -3.53 -7.19 4.27
CA THR A 11 -4.22 -7.11 2.98
C THR A 11 -5.49 -6.29 3.14
N PHE A 12 -5.97 -5.76 2.03
CA PHE A 12 -7.24 -5.04 1.99
C PHE A 12 -8.42 -6.00 2.25
N ASP A 13 -8.40 -7.20 1.68
CA ASP A 13 -9.49 -8.18 1.74
C ASP A 13 -9.65 -8.87 3.10
N ASN A 14 -8.58 -9.02 3.89
CA ASN A 14 -8.69 -9.60 5.24
C ASN A 14 -9.19 -8.60 6.31
N ALA A 15 -9.74 -7.44 5.90
CA ALA A 15 -10.27 -6.41 6.78
C ALA A 15 -9.29 -5.93 7.88
N THR A 16 -7.98 -6.12 7.65
CA THR A 16 -6.94 -5.69 8.60
C THR A 16 -6.67 -4.19 8.53
N VAL A 17 -7.10 -3.55 7.44
CA VAL A 17 -7.06 -2.10 7.28
C VAL A 17 -8.40 -1.53 7.76
N THR A 18 -8.39 -0.85 8.90
CA THR A 18 -9.56 -0.10 9.37
C THR A 18 -9.70 1.19 8.55
N PHE A 19 -10.87 1.40 7.95
CA PHE A 19 -11.22 2.67 7.32
C PHE A 19 -11.76 3.61 8.38
N ASP A 20 -11.26 4.85 8.38
CA ASP A 20 -11.90 5.91 9.15
C ASP A 20 -13.32 6.09 8.59
N PRO A 21 -14.38 6.06 9.42
CA PRO A 21 -15.74 6.28 8.94
C PRO A 21 -15.92 7.62 8.20
N SER A 22 -15.07 8.60 8.49
CA SER A 22 -15.03 9.91 7.83
C SER A 22 -14.47 9.82 6.40
N TYR A 23 -13.70 8.77 6.09
CA TYR A 23 -13.13 8.47 4.78
C TYR A 23 -13.42 7.01 4.41
N PRO A 24 -14.68 6.66 4.11
CA PRO A 24 -15.09 5.26 3.95
C PRO A 24 -14.39 4.53 2.79
N ASN A 25 -13.76 5.28 1.89
CA ASN A 25 -13.04 4.77 0.73
C ASN A 25 -11.53 4.97 0.81
N ALA A 26 -10.97 5.53 1.90
CA ALA A 26 -9.55 5.78 2.01
C ALA A 26 -9.01 5.47 3.41
N SER A 27 -7.79 4.97 3.48
CA SER A 27 -7.11 4.69 4.75
C SER A 27 -5.63 5.00 4.66
N VAL A 28 -5.04 5.36 5.80
CA VAL A 28 -3.60 5.53 5.96
C VAL A 28 -3.06 4.32 6.69
N LEU A 29 -2.07 3.67 6.07
CA LEU A 29 -1.31 2.60 6.71
C LEU A 29 0.12 3.06 6.95
N ILE A 30 0.62 2.86 8.16
CA ILE A 30 2.02 3.12 8.52
C ILE A 30 2.81 1.84 8.29
N CYS A 31 3.66 1.79 7.27
CA CYS A 31 4.48 0.63 6.97
C CYS A 31 5.81 0.66 7.74
N PRO A 32 6.05 -0.29 8.67
CA PRO A 32 7.31 -0.34 9.42
C PRO A 32 8.52 -0.70 8.56
N SER A 33 9.71 -0.27 9.01
CA SER A 33 10.99 -0.63 8.38
C SER A 33 11.23 -2.15 8.32
N SER A 34 10.64 -2.92 9.23
CA SER A 34 10.74 -4.38 9.24
C SER A 34 10.11 -5.06 8.02
N CYS A 35 9.23 -4.37 7.28
CA CYS A 35 8.65 -4.90 6.06
C CYS A 35 9.64 -4.92 4.87
N TYR A 36 10.82 -4.31 5.00
CA TYR A 36 11.86 -4.33 3.96
C TYR A 36 12.84 -5.53 4.09
N THR A 37 12.56 -6.48 4.98
CA THR A 37 13.40 -7.69 5.06
C THR A 37 13.14 -8.62 3.87
N MET A 38 14.16 -9.41 3.49
CA MET A 38 14.14 -10.27 2.30
C MET A 38 12.87 -11.12 2.18
N ARG A 39 12.34 -11.63 3.30
CA ARG A 39 11.10 -12.43 3.32
C ARG A 39 9.93 -11.70 2.65
N TYR A 40 9.73 -10.42 2.97
CA TYR A 40 8.59 -9.64 2.45
C TYR A 40 8.86 -9.08 1.06
N ILE A 41 10.09 -8.67 0.75
CA ILE A 41 10.45 -8.15 -0.58
C ILE A 41 10.67 -9.25 -1.62
N SER A 42 10.81 -10.52 -1.18
CA SER A 42 11.05 -11.63 -2.10
C SER A 42 9.92 -11.82 -3.10
N ASN A 43 10.26 -12.19 -4.33
CA ASN A 43 9.28 -12.48 -5.38
C ASN A 43 8.73 -13.92 -5.28
N GLN A 44 8.72 -14.49 -4.08
CA GLN A 44 8.29 -15.86 -3.82
C GLN A 44 6.76 -15.97 -3.76
N GLU A 45 6.25 -17.16 -4.05
CA GLU A 45 4.82 -17.51 -4.04
C GLU A 45 4.18 -17.48 -2.65
N GLU A 46 4.96 -17.38 -1.57
CA GLU A 46 4.41 -17.29 -0.20
C GLU A 46 3.61 -15.98 -0.01
N TYR A 47 4.00 -14.90 -0.69
CA TYR A 47 3.37 -13.58 -0.57
C TYR A 47 3.34 -12.80 -1.89
N PRO A 48 2.70 -13.33 -2.95
CA PRO A 48 2.62 -12.64 -4.23
C PRO A 48 1.76 -11.38 -4.08
N ILE A 49 2.14 -10.34 -4.81
CA ILE A 49 1.26 -9.18 -5.04
C ILE A 49 0.75 -9.27 -6.47
N PHE A 50 -0.47 -8.81 -6.70
CA PHE A 50 -1.08 -8.83 -8.01
C PHE A 50 -1.45 -7.41 -8.41
N GLY A 51 -0.93 -6.98 -9.55
CA GLY A 51 -1.28 -5.72 -10.16
C GLY A 51 -0.14 -4.73 -10.31
N ASN A 52 -0.53 -3.56 -10.80
CA ASN A 52 0.33 -2.48 -11.19
C ASN A 52 -0.49 -1.20 -11.17
N GLU A 53 -0.12 -0.23 -10.32
CA GLU A 53 -0.85 1.03 -10.03
C GLU A 53 -2.21 0.84 -9.35
N THR A 54 -2.91 -0.23 -9.72
CA THR A 54 -4.05 -0.80 -9.02
C THR A 54 -3.69 -2.24 -8.66
N TYR A 55 -3.97 -2.63 -7.42
CA TYR A 55 -3.58 -3.91 -6.84
C TYR A 55 -4.79 -4.69 -6.37
N SER A 56 -4.72 -6.02 -6.46
CA SER A 56 -5.72 -6.93 -5.87
C SER A 56 -5.83 -6.70 -4.37
N GLY A 57 -7.03 -6.76 -3.82
CA GLY A 57 -7.28 -6.64 -2.38
C GLY A 57 -6.56 -7.69 -1.53
N ASN A 58 -6.19 -8.83 -2.14
CA ASN A 58 -5.38 -9.88 -1.51
C ASN A 58 -3.87 -9.58 -1.48
N SER A 59 -3.41 -8.50 -2.11
CA SER A 59 -2.00 -8.12 -2.11
C SER A 59 -1.61 -7.47 -0.79
N LEU A 60 -0.40 -7.78 -0.29
CA LEU A 60 0.17 -7.12 0.88
C LEU A 60 0.37 -5.62 0.62
N VAL A 61 -0.25 -4.77 1.43
CA VAL A 61 -0.28 -3.31 1.18
C VAL A 61 1.12 -2.71 1.14
N CYS A 62 1.97 -2.99 2.13
CA CYS A 62 3.33 -2.44 2.19
C CYS A 62 4.22 -2.96 1.05
N LYS A 63 4.09 -4.24 0.67
CA LYS A 63 4.86 -4.80 -0.45
C LYS A 63 4.42 -4.19 -1.78
N SER A 64 3.11 -4.04 -1.99
CA SER A 64 2.57 -3.34 -3.16
C SER A 64 3.03 -1.88 -3.20
N ALA A 65 3.14 -1.21 -2.06
CA ALA A 65 3.63 0.16 -2.00
C ALA A 65 5.11 0.29 -2.38
N MET A 66 5.93 -0.69 -2.01
CA MET A 66 7.32 -0.78 -2.46
C MET A 66 7.39 -1.02 -3.97
N HIS A 67 6.59 -1.97 -4.48
CA HIS A 67 6.46 -2.20 -5.92
C HIS A 67 6.01 -0.93 -6.66
N ASP A 68 5.06 -0.18 -6.10
CA ASP A 68 4.51 1.04 -6.70
C ASP A 68 5.45 2.26 -6.60
N GLY A 69 6.49 2.19 -5.76
CA GLY A 69 7.44 3.27 -5.53
C GLY A 69 6.99 4.31 -4.52
N ARG A 70 5.99 4.00 -3.68
CA ARG A 70 5.60 4.84 -2.53
C ARG A 70 6.52 4.64 -1.33
N LEU A 71 7.23 3.51 -1.31
CA LEU A 71 8.11 3.04 -0.24
C LEU A 71 9.48 2.64 -0.82
N ALA A 72 10.57 2.98 -0.13
CA ALA A 72 11.93 2.61 -0.49
C ALA A 72 12.72 2.11 0.74
N PRO A 73 13.69 1.20 0.56
CA PRO A 73 14.49 0.67 1.67
C PRO A 73 15.18 1.74 2.53
N TRP A 74 15.52 2.90 1.95
CA TRP A 74 16.26 3.98 2.60
C TRP A 74 15.40 5.09 3.22
N ASN A 75 14.07 5.13 2.98
CA ASN A 75 13.17 6.13 3.56
C ASN A 75 12.22 5.55 4.63
N GLY A 76 12.53 4.34 5.09
CA GLY A 76 11.58 3.40 5.68
C GLY A 76 11.33 3.46 7.18
N GLU A 77 11.54 4.57 7.89
CA GLU A 77 11.03 4.65 9.26
C GLU A 77 9.54 5.02 9.23
N ASN A 78 8.68 4.00 9.39
CA ASN A 78 7.23 4.18 9.60
C ASN A 78 6.57 5.10 8.57
N SER A 79 6.87 4.89 7.29
CA SER A 79 6.36 5.74 6.22
C SER A 79 4.85 5.48 6.00
N PRO A 80 4.01 6.53 5.95
CA PRO A 80 2.60 6.37 5.64
C PRO A 80 2.41 6.09 4.15
N VAL A 81 1.45 5.22 3.84
CA VAL A 81 0.89 5.03 2.52
C VAL A 81 -0.60 5.31 2.57
N LEU A 82 -1.10 6.08 1.60
CA LEU A 82 -2.51 6.40 1.49
C LEU A 82 -3.10 5.48 0.43
N ILE A 83 -4.05 4.64 0.82
CA ILE A 83 -4.77 3.75 -0.08
C ILE A 83 -6.20 4.22 -0.28
N GLN A 84 -6.71 4.03 -1.48
CA GLN A 84 -8.11 4.21 -1.81
C GLN A 84 -8.71 2.90 -2.28
N ASN A 85 -9.84 2.53 -1.69
CA ASN A 85 -10.68 1.44 -2.14
C ASN A 85 -11.26 1.77 -3.52
N ASN A 86 -11.19 0.81 -4.44
CA ASN A 86 -11.81 0.89 -5.75
C ASN A 86 -12.68 -0.35 -6.04
N SER A 87 -13.48 -0.77 -5.06
CA SER A 87 -14.36 -1.96 -5.11
C SER A 87 -15.38 -1.97 -6.25
N SER A 88 -15.62 -0.84 -6.93
CA SER A 88 -16.45 -0.79 -8.13
C SER A 88 -15.71 -1.25 -9.40
N LYS A 89 -14.43 -1.60 -9.28
CA LYS A 89 -13.59 -2.09 -10.37
C LYS A 89 -13.10 -3.50 -10.06
N SER A 90 -12.88 -4.27 -11.12
CA SER A 90 -12.30 -5.60 -11.06
C SER A 90 -11.23 -5.77 -12.13
N SER A 91 -10.27 -6.66 -11.91
CA SER A 91 -9.18 -6.86 -12.87
C SER A 91 -8.58 -8.26 -12.82
N ILE A 92 -8.05 -8.66 -13.98
CA ILE A 92 -7.11 -9.78 -14.13
C ILE A 92 -5.74 -9.15 -14.35
N PHE A 93 -4.76 -9.53 -13.54
CA PHE A 93 -3.48 -8.85 -13.48
C PHE A 93 -2.43 -9.56 -14.32
N VAL A 94 -1.58 -8.76 -14.98
CA VAL A 94 -0.36 -9.21 -15.62
C VAL A 94 0.83 -9.01 -14.67
N SER A 95 1.87 -9.80 -14.86
CA SER A 95 3.11 -9.69 -14.08
C SER A 95 3.92 -8.46 -14.53
N THR A 96 4.43 -7.69 -13.57
CA THR A 96 5.28 -6.52 -13.81
C THR A 96 6.43 -6.47 -12.81
N LEU A 97 7.63 -6.13 -13.27
CA LEU A 97 8.77 -5.83 -12.40
C LEU A 97 8.86 -4.32 -12.20
N ARG A 98 8.66 -3.84 -10.96
CA ARG A 98 8.86 -2.44 -10.59
C ARG A 98 9.59 -2.35 -9.25
N ASN A 99 10.54 -1.43 -9.15
CA ASN A 99 11.30 -1.17 -7.92
C ASN A 99 11.91 -2.44 -7.29
N GLY A 100 12.36 -3.39 -8.12
CA GLY A 100 12.96 -4.66 -7.69
C GLY A 100 11.98 -5.75 -7.25
N ILE A 101 10.68 -5.46 -7.22
CA ILE A 101 9.63 -6.40 -6.84
C ILE A 101 8.86 -6.83 -8.08
N LEU A 102 8.62 -8.13 -8.23
CA LEU A 102 7.84 -8.72 -9.31
C LEU A 102 6.42 -8.98 -8.80
N SER A 103 5.43 -8.37 -9.44
CA SER A 103 4.03 -8.77 -9.26
C SER A 103 3.73 -10.05 -10.02
N ALA A 104 2.82 -10.86 -9.49
CA ALA A 104 2.37 -12.08 -10.11
C ALA A 104 1.24 -11.81 -11.13
N LYS A 105 1.14 -12.70 -12.12
CA LYS A 105 -0.02 -12.78 -13.00
C LYS A 105 -1.18 -13.44 -12.26
N SER A 106 -2.41 -12.93 -12.39
CA SER A 106 -3.60 -13.62 -11.91
C SER A 106 -4.32 -14.34 -13.06
N THR A 107 -4.91 -15.50 -12.77
CA THR A 107 -5.80 -16.23 -13.69
C THR A 107 -7.27 -16.00 -13.38
N SER A 108 -7.57 -15.44 -12.21
CA SER A 108 -8.92 -15.16 -11.72
C SER A 108 -9.14 -13.66 -11.56
N LEU A 109 -10.40 -13.25 -11.70
CA LEU A 109 -10.84 -11.88 -11.51
C LEU A 109 -10.76 -11.50 -10.04
N SER A 110 -10.04 -10.44 -9.71
CA SER A 110 -10.12 -9.82 -8.38
C SER A 110 -11.28 -8.84 -8.34
N LEU A 111 -12.21 -9.04 -7.40
CA LEU A 111 -13.40 -8.20 -7.23
C LEU A 111 -13.16 -6.99 -6.31
N ASN A 112 -12.17 -7.09 -5.44
CA ASN A 112 -11.72 -6.00 -4.60
C ASN A 112 -10.35 -5.58 -5.07
N ILE A 113 -10.19 -4.29 -5.36
CA ILE A 113 -8.93 -3.71 -5.76
C ILE A 113 -8.73 -2.36 -5.08
N TYR A 114 -7.48 -1.97 -4.88
CA TYR A 114 -7.11 -0.70 -4.28
C TYR A 114 -6.00 -0.02 -5.08
N ARG A 115 -5.83 1.28 -4.88
CA ARG A 115 -4.73 2.06 -5.45
C ARG A 115 -4.11 2.97 -4.40
N PHE A 116 -2.86 3.37 -4.63
CA PHE A 116 -2.23 4.42 -3.83
C PHE A 116 -2.63 5.80 -4.34
N VAL A 117 -2.79 6.76 -3.43
CA VAL A 117 -3.18 8.14 -3.76
C VAL A 117 -2.15 9.20 -3.36
N ASN A 118 -1.24 8.89 -2.44
CA ASN A 118 -0.08 9.75 -2.15
C ASN A 118 0.97 9.61 -3.25
N ASN A 119 1.82 10.62 -3.48
CA ASN A 119 2.83 10.61 -4.56
C ASN A 119 3.92 9.52 -4.41
N ARG A 120 4.56 9.14 -5.53
CA ARG A 120 5.70 8.21 -5.52
C ARG A 120 6.94 8.95 -5.07
N ILE A 121 7.87 8.28 -4.39
CA ILE A 121 9.06 8.92 -3.80
C ILE A 121 9.87 9.70 -4.85
N ASN A 122 10.00 9.17 -6.07
CA ASN A 122 10.71 9.83 -7.17
C ASN A 122 9.94 11.00 -7.80
N GLU A 123 8.64 11.11 -7.53
CA GLU A 123 7.75 12.18 -7.98
C GLU A 123 7.51 13.21 -6.86
N THR A 124 8.05 13.00 -5.65
CA THR A 124 7.75 13.79 -4.45
C THR A 124 8.99 14.53 -3.96
N SER A 125 8.92 15.85 -3.81
CA SER A 125 9.90 16.57 -2.98
C SER A 125 9.72 16.17 -1.51
N ILE A 126 10.79 16.17 -0.69
CA ILE A 126 10.66 15.93 0.77
C ILE A 126 9.63 16.86 1.43
N TYR A 127 9.44 18.07 0.87
CA TYR A 127 8.42 19.02 1.31
C TYR A 127 6.99 18.53 1.03
N ASP A 128 6.75 17.90 -0.11
CA ASP A 128 5.41 17.46 -0.51
C ASP A 128 4.93 16.29 0.37
N ILE A 129 5.83 15.39 0.81
CA ILE A 129 5.50 14.31 1.75
C ILE A 129 4.96 14.88 3.07
N ALA A 130 5.66 15.86 3.64
CA ALA A 130 5.28 16.47 4.91
C ALA A 130 3.97 17.26 4.78
N ILE A 131 3.73 17.89 3.63
CA ILE A 131 2.48 18.63 3.35
C ILE A 131 1.31 17.68 3.13
N GLU A 132 1.46 16.61 2.36
CA GLU A 132 0.38 15.61 2.16
C GLU A 132 0.00 14.93 3.48
N GLN A 133 1.01 14.56 4.28
CA GLN A 133 0.78 14.01 5.62
C GLN A 133 0.06 15.02 6.51
N ARG A 134 0.52 16.28 6.55
CA ARG A 134 -0.15 17.35 7.31
C ARG A 134 -1.56 17.61 6.81
N ALA A 135 -1.80 17.71 5.51
CA ALA A 135 -3.12 17.99 4.96
C ALA A 135 -4.11 16.87 5.29
N PHE A 136 -3.66 15.62 5.25
CA PHE A 136 -4.48 14.49 5.68
C PHE A 136 -4.72 14.50 7.20
N LEU A 137 -3.69 14.80 8.00
CA LEU A 137 -3.78 14.85 9.46
C LEU A 137 -4.55 16.07 9.99
N TYR A 138 -4.49 17.24 9.34
CA TYR A 138 -5.19 18.47 9.76
C TYR A 138 -6.62 18.55 9.24
N LYS A 139 -6.96 17.87 8.14
CA LYS A 139 -8.37 17.64 7.80
C LYS A 139 -9.11 16.78 8.83
N LYS A 140 -8.40 16.17 9.77
CA LYS A 140 -8.96 15.48 10.94
C LYS A 140 -9.46 16.45 12.03
N ASP A 141 -8.97 17.69 12.02
CA ASP A 141 -9.18 18.68 13.10
C ASP A 141 -10.14 19.81 12.71
N GLU A 142 -10.69 19.83 11.49
CA GLU A 142 -11.76 20.77 11.13
C GLU A 142 -13.11 20.27 11.67
N PRO A 143 -13.76 20.99 12.59
CA PRO A 143 -15.09 20.61 13.06
C PRO A 143 -16.12 20.81 11.94
N SER A 144 -16.94 19.77 11.72
CA SER A 144 -18.12 19.78 10.85
C SER A 144 -19.15 20.82 11.27
#